data_AF-A0A519UCB4-F1
#
_entry.id   AF-A0A519UCB4-F1
#
_cell.length_a   1.000
_cell.length_b   1.000
_cell.length_c   1.000
_cell.angle_alpha   90.00
_cell.angle_beta   90.00
_cell.angle_gamma   90.00
#
_symmetry.space_group_name_H-M   'P 1'
#
loop_
_entity.id
_entity.type
_entity.pdbx_description
1 polymer ?
#
loop_
_entity_poly.entity_id
_entity_poly.type
_entity_poly.pdbx_seq_one_letter_code
_entity_poly.pdbx_strand_id
1 'polypeptide(L)'
;GMLAKMFLTKAGLNQNGTRNQQDLDSAKFYARSVINSSGRSLVANYYDLFRSENNNAKVTNTETLFALQWLPLSNPWGVNNSFQAYMAYDPKVTESGDGWGRAHGASADLVKYYVSHPDDSVRRKASFMFNQDSYPELGSAGIVYDVNDRANVKKYIIGTPARNGGGTFMTANIKTYMLRLAEVYLIYAESILGNQASTSDVEALKYFNMVRTRAGVQPLTSINFDDIFTEKRIETAMEGVYWYELVRLFYFNKAKALDMIAKQDKGDYTINYVAGSSPKRSIFNNKQLF
;
A
#
# COMPACT_ATOMS: atom_id res chain seq x y z
N GLY A 1 -17.16 -7.05 3.20
CA GLY A 1 -15.93 -6.38 2.73
C GLY A 1 -16.24 -4.98 2.27
N MET A 2 -16.68 -4.83 1.01
CA MET A 2 -17.05 -3.52 0.45
C MET A 2 -18.14 -2.79 1.25
N LEU A 3 -19.16 -3.49 1.76
CA LEU A 3 -20.15 -2.90 2.67
C LEU A 3 -19.52 -2.33 3.94
N ALA A 4 -18.52 -3.01 4.54
CA ALA A 4 -17.84 -2.49 5.72
C ALA A 4 -17.12 -1.17 5.43
N LYS A 5 -16.43 -1.10 4.28
CA LYS A 5 -15.79 0.13 3.79
C LYS A 5 -16.80 1.24 3.54
N MET A 6 -17.93 0.93 2.88
CA MET A 6 -19.02 1.86 2.62
C MET A 6 -19.60 2.43 3.92
N PHE A 7 -19.95 1.57 4.89
CA PHE A 7 -20.51 1.99 6.17
C PHE A 7 -19.51 2.79 7.00
N LEU A 8 -18.22 2.42 7.00
CA LEU A 8 -17.18 3.20 7.68
C LEU A 8 -17.05 4.61 7.06
N THR A 9 -17.21 4.74 5.74
CA THR A 9 -17.24 6.04 5.07
C THR A 9 -18.51 6.83 5.39
N LYS A 10 -19.68 6.17 5.29
CA LYS A 10 -20.99 6.77 5.57
C LYS A 10 -21.09 7.26 7.00
N ALA A 11 -20.45 6.58 7.95
CA ALA A 11 -20.41 6.99 9.36
C ALA A 11 -19.85 8.40 9.55
N GLY A 12 -18.96 8.86 8.66
CA GLY A 12 -18.46 10.23 8.71
C GLY A 12 -19.30 11.24 7.93
N LEU A 13 -20.19 10.82 7.03
CA LEU A 13 -20.91 11.71 6.13
C LEU A 13 -21.84 12.67 6.89
N ASN A 14 -21.76 13.95 6.55
CA ASN A 14 -22.53 15.03 7.19
C ASN A 14 -22.34 15.11 8.72
N GLN A 15 -21.15 14.77 9.22
CA GLN A 15 -20.82 14.87 10.63
C GLN A 15 -19.85 16.02 10.93
N ASN A 16 -19.71 16.37 12.20
CA ASN A 16 -18.76 17.39 12.66
C ASN A 16 -18.11 16.98 13.99
N GLY A 17 -16.90 16.45 13.93
CA GLY A 17 -16.12 15.99 15.09
C GLY A 17 -16.45 14.57 15.56
N THR A 18 -17.55 13.98 15.10
CA THR A 18 -18.01 12.63 15.50
C THR A 18 -18.42 11.80 14.29
N ARG A 19 -18.69 10.51 14.51
CA ARG A 19 -19.16 9.56 13.49
C ARG A 19 -20.49 8.93 13.93
N ASN A 20 -21.39 8.68 13.00
CA ASN A 20 -22.66 8.02 13.26
C ASN A 20 -22.43 6.59 13.78
N GLN A 21 -22.94 6.30 14.98
CA GLN A 21 -22.67 5.05 15.67
C GLN A 21 -23.32 3.83 14.99
N GLN A 22 -24.52 3.96 14.43
CA GLN A 22 -25.19 2.84 13.74
C GLN A 22 -24.44 2.41 12.48
N ASP A 23 -23.86 3.36 11.76
CA ASP A 23 -23.01 3.08 10.60
C ASP A 23 -21.65 2.48 11.03
N LEU A 24 -21.07 2.92 12.15
CA LEU A 24 -19.88 2.27 12.73
C LEU A 24 -20.17 0.81 13.14
N ASP A 25 -21.31 0.56 13.79
CA ASP A 25 -21.73 -0.78 14.18
C ASP A 25 -21.96 -1.67 12.96
N SER A 26 -22.52 -1.12 11.88
CA SER A 26 -22.67 -1.79 10.59
C SER A 26 -21.31 -2.11 9.96
N ALA A 27 -20.38 -1.15 9.95
CA ALA A 27 -19.01 -1.39 9.47
C ALA A 27 -18.32 -2.51 10.25
N LYS A 28 -18.45 -2.49 11.58
CA LYS A 28 -17.93 -3.53 12.48
C LYS A 28 -18.52 -4.89 12.16
N PHE A 29 -19.84 -4.97 12.01
CA PHE A 29 -20.56 -6.19 11.68
C PHE A 29 -20.10 -6.81 10.36
N TYR A 30 -20.09 -6.02 9.27
CA TYR A 30 -19.71 -6.53 7.94
C TYR A 30 -18.22 -6.85 7.83
N ALA A 31 -17.35 -6.14 8.57
CA ALA A 31 -15.93 -6.48 8.62
C ALA A 31 -15.74 -7.80 9.36
N ARG A 32 -16.30 -7.95 10.57
CA ARG A 32 -16.26 -9.19 11.35
C ARG A 32 -16.80 -10.40 10.58
N SER A 33 -17.88 -10.23 9.83
CA SER A 33 -18.45 -11.29 8.99
C SER A 33 -17.43 -11.83 7.97
N VAL A 34 -16.69 -10.94 7.28
CA VAL A 34 -15.61 -11.38 6.38
C VAL A 34 -14.50 -12.08 7.13
N ILE A 35 -14.05 -11.50 8.24
CA ILE A 35 -12.96 -12.04 9.05
C ILE A 35 -13.28 -13.48 9.49
N ASN A 36 -14.51 -13.73 9.96
CA ASN A 36 -14.89 -15.01 10.52
C ASN A 36 -15.31 -16.05 9.47
N SER A 37 -15.87 -15.61 8.34
CA SER A 37 -16.57 -16.52 7.43
C SER A 37 -15.94 -16.64 6.04
N SER A 38 -14.94 -15.83 5.70
CA SER A 38 -14.35 -15.85 4.35
C SER A 38 -13.41 -17.04 4.08
N GLY A 39 -12.88 -17.68 5.14
CA GLY A 39 -11.82 -18.68 5.03
C GLY A 39 -10.48 -18.12 4.52
N ARG A 40 -10.34 -16.79 4.48
CA ARG A 40 -9.15 -16.08 3.98
C ARG A 40 -8.18 -15.77 5.12
N SER A 41 -6.91 -15.61 4.78
CA SER A 41 -5.84 -15.26 5.72
C SER A 41 -4.88 -14.29 5.07
N LEU A 42 -4.18 -13.51 5.90
CA LEU A 42 -3.08 -12.68 5.40
C LEU A 42 -2.03 -13.56 4.72
N VAL A 43 -1.49 -13.09 3.59
CA VAL A 43 -0.28 -13.70 3.03
C VAL A 43 0.86 -13.45 4.01
N ALA A 44 1.62 -14.51 4.31
CA ALA A 44 2.67 -14.49 5.34
C ALA A 44 3.73 -13.41 5.08
N ASN A 45 4.19 -13.29 3.82
CA ASN A 45 5.11 -12.24 3.41
C ASN A 45 4.38 -11.15 2.65
N TYR A 46 4.48 -9.90 3.09
CA TYR A 46 3.85 -8.77 2.39
C TYR A 46 4.34 -8.62 0.94
N TYR A 47 5.63 -8.89 0.70
CA TYR A 47 6.22 -8.80 -0.64
C TYR A 47 5.54 -9.72 -1.66
N ASP A 48 5.11 -10.90 -1.21
CA ASP A 48 4.53 -11.95 -2.05
C ASP A 48 3.14 -11.57 -2.60
N LEU A 49 2.45 -10.60 -1.99
CA LEU A 49 1.18 -10.06 -2.48
C LEU A 49 1.30 -9.46 -3.89
N PHE A 50 2.49 -8.95 -4.23
CA PHE A 50 2.73 -8.17 -5.45
C PHE A 50 3.62 -8.91 -6.46
N ARG A 51 3.73 -10.23 -6.31
CA ARG A 51 4.40 -11.11 -7.28
C ARG A 51 3.37 -11.75 -8.20
N SER A 52 3.69 -11.80 -9.49
CA SER A 52 2.80 -12.40 -10.49
C SER A 52 2.44 -13.84 -10.15
N GLU A 53 3.41 -14.65 -9.74
CA GLU A 53 3.23 -16.06 -9.40
C GLU A 53 2.13 -16.30 -8.33
N ASN A 54 1.86 -15.30 -7.48
CA ASN A 54 0.91 -15.39 -6.37
C ASN A 54 -0.42 -14.65 -6.63
N ASN A 55 -0.51 -13.80 -7.65
CA ASN A 55 -1.68 -12.94 -7.84
C ASN A 55 -1.89 -12.50 -9.30
N ASN A 56 -1.96 -13.45 -10.22
CA ASN A 56 -2.24 -13.22 -11.64
C ASN A 56 -3.61 -13.76 -12.07
N ALA A 57 -3.94 -13.76 -13.36
CA ALA A 57 -5.23 -14.25 -13.88
C ALA A 57 -5.58 -15.69 -13.45
N LYS A 58 -4.59 -16.55 -13.18
CA LYS A 58 -4.75 -17.96 -12.85
C LYS A 58 -4.61 -18.25 -11.36
N VAL A 59 -3.89 -17.41 -10.62
CA VAL A 59 -3.56 -17.63 -9.21
C VAL A 59 -4.15 -16.52 -8.34
N THR A 60 -4.84 -16.90 -7.27
CA THR A 60 -5.37 -15.97 -6.27
C THR A 60 -4.81 -16.37 -4.92
N ASN A 61 -4.00 -15.51 -4.30
CA ASN A 61 -3.51 -15.77 -2.95
C ASN A 61 -4.63 -15.72 -1.89
N THR A 62 -4.27 -16.08 -0.66
CA THR A 62 -5.19 -16.22 0.47
C THR A 62 -5.77 -14.90 0.96
N GLU A 63 -5.19 -13.74 0.58
CA GLU A 63 -5.59 -12.43 1.09
C GLU A 63 -6.50 -11.66 0.12
N THR A 64 -6.50 -12.01 -1.17
CA THR A 64 -7.32 -11.38 -2.20
C THR A 64 -8.81 -11.62 -1.93
N LEU A 65 -9.56 -10.54 -1.66
CA LEU A 65 -11.03 -10.60 -1.53
C LEU A 65 -11.73 -10.16 -2.82
N PHE A 66 -11.24 -9.08 -3.43
CA PHE A 66 -11.72 -8.58 -4.72
C PHE A 66 -10.57 -7.94 -5.49
N ALA A 67 -10.42 -8.30 -6.76
CA ALA A 67 -9.39 -7.79 -7.65
C ALA A 67 -9.84 -7.80 -9.10
N LEU A 68 -9.36 -6.82 -9.88
CA LEU A 68 -9.51 -6.81 -11.33
C LEU A 68 -8.64 -7.92 -11.94
N GLN A 69 -9.26 -8.72 -12.80
CA GLN A 69 -8.62 -9.84 -13.48
C GLN A 69 -8.12 -9.36 -14.84
N TRP A 70 -6.80 -9.28 -15.00
CA TRP A 70 -6.18 -8.81 -16.23
C TRP A 70 -5.65 -9.98 -17.03
N LEU A 71 -5.81 -9.92 -18.35
CA LEU A 71 -5.21 -10.88 -19.28
C LEU A 71 -3.84 -10.36 -19.73
N PRO A 72 -2.82 -11.23 -19.85
CA PRO A 72 -1.50 -10.86 -20.34
C PRO A 72 -1.49 -10.76 -21.89
N LEU A 73 -2.45 -10.03 -22.46
CA LEU A 73 -2.69 -9.90 -23.90
C LEU A 73 -3.04 -8.44 -24.24
N SER A 74 -2.51 -7.90 -25.33
CA SER A 74 -2.71 -6.50 -25.73
C SER A 74 -3.94 -6.26 -26.61
N ASN A 75 -4.60 -7.32 -27.07
CA ASN A 75 -5.76 -7.27 -27.95
C ASN A 75 -6.86 -8.26 -27.48
N PRO A 76 -8.11 -7.81 -27.29
CA PRO A 76 -8.58 -6.41 -27.36
C PRO A 76 -7.96 -5.53 -26.27
N TRP A 77 -7.70 -4.27 -26.58
CA TRP A 77 -7.17 -3.33 -25.58
C TRP A 77 -8.16 -3.11 -24.43
N GLY A 78 -7.64 -2.90 -23.21
CA GLY A 78 -8.45 -2.64 -22.01
C GLY A 78 -8.71 -3.89 -21.16
N VAL A 79 -8.37 -5.08 -21.66
CA VAL A 79 -8.31 -6.31 -20.84
C VAL A 79 -6.93 -6.52 -20.22
N ASN A 80 -5.94 -5.73 -20.63
CA ASN A 80 -4.56 -5.74 -20.13
C ASN A 80 -4.35 -4.84 -18.92
N ASN A 81 -3.34 -5.18 -18.12
CA ASN A 81 -2.79 -4.29 -17.10
C ASN A 81 -1.58 -3.52 -17.67
N SER A 82 -1.75 -2.23 -17.96
CA SER A 82 -0.67 -1.36 -18.44
C SER A 82 0.10 -0.65 -17.31
N PHE A 83 -0.21 -0.92 -16.03
CA PHE A 83 0.37 -0.19 -14.89
C PHE A 83 1.90 -0.21 -14.89
N GLN A 84 2.50 -1.39 -15.10
CA GLN A 84 3.96 -1.55 -15.13
C GLN A 84 4.61 -0.64 -16.18
N ALA A 85 4.00 -0.49 -17.37
CA ALA A 85 4.57 0.32 -18.45
C ALA A 85 4.76 1.79 -18.03
N TYR A 86 3.83 2.33 -17.24
CA TYR A 86 3.85 3.71 -16.78
C TYR A 86 4.58 3.91 -15.45
N MET A 87 4.81 2.86 -14.68
CA MET A 87 5.32 2.97 -13.30
C MET A 87 6.70 2.35 -13.09
N ALA A 88 7.12 1.39 -13.93
CA ALA A 88 8.49 0.90 -13.91
C ALA A 88 9.44 2.03 -14.34
N TYR A 89 10.49 2.25 -13.57
CA TYR A 89 11.30 3.47 -13.69
C TYR A 89 12.19 3.52 -14.94
N ASP A 90 12.50 2.37 -15.54
CA ASP A 90 13.47 2.24 -16.61
C ASP A 90 13.14 1.00 -17.46
N PRO A 91 13.28 1.06 -18.81
CA PRO A 91 13.06 -0.09 -19.68
C PRO A 91 13.87 -1.34 -19.35
N LYS A 92 15.03 -1.21 -18.69
CA LYS A 92 15.84 -2.35 -18.23
C LYS A 92 15.11 -3.24 -17.21
N VAL A 93 14.05 -2.73 -16.59
CA VAL A 93 13.25 -3.49 -15.62
C VAL A 93 12.30 -4.46 -16.32
N THR A 94 11.68 -4.02 -17.42
CA THR A 94 10.58 -4.73 -18.08
C THR A 94 11.01 -5.47 -19.35
N GLU A 95 12.00 -4.93 -20.06
CA GLU A 95 12.56 -5.47 -21.32
C GLU A 95 11.49 -5.76 -22.39
N SER A 96 10.36 -5.04 -22.34
CA SER A 96 9.23 -5.19 -23.27
C SER A 96 9.02 -3.97 -24.18
N GLY A 97 9.92 -2.99 -24.15
CA GLY A 97 9.80 -1.71 -24.88
C GLY A 97 9.01 -0.63 -24.13
N ASP A 98 8.58 -0.92 -22.90
CA ASP A 98 7.93 0.01 -21.97
C ASP A 98 8.81 0.30 -20.74
N GLY A 99 8.28 0.95 -19.70
CA GLY A 99 9.03 1.32 -18.49
C GLY A 99 9.37 2.80 -18.43
N TRP A 100 8.34 3.64 -18.52
CA TRP A 100 8.46 5.10 -18.68
C TRP A 100 8.26 5.88 -17.36
N GLY A 101 8.30 5.17 -16.23
CA GLY A 101 7.90 5.69 -14.92
C GLY A 101 8.97 6.42 -14.12
N ARG A 102 10.09 6.84 -14.74
CA ARG A 102 11.22 7.47 -14.04
C ARG A 102 10.83 8.65 -13.16
N ALA A 103 9.83 9.42 -13.60
CA ALA A 103 9.33 10.60 -12.89
C ALA A 103 8.38 10.27 -11.71
N HIS A 104 7.92 9.02 -11.59
CA HIS A 104 6.97 8.61 -10.56
C HIS A 104 7.65 7.92 -9.38
N GLY A 105 7.25 8.25 -8.16
CA GLY A 105 7.76 7.63 -6.94
C GLY A 105 7.01 8.07 -5.70
N ALA A 106 7.48 7.63 -4.54
CA ALA A 106 6.94 8.09 -3.26
C ALA A 106 7.11 9.62 -3.12
N SER A 107 6.11 10.28 -2.54
CA SER A 107 6.25 11.67 -2.11
C SER A 107 7.31 11.80 -1.01
N ALA A 108 7.90 12.99 -0.87
CA ALA A 108 8.84 13.30 0.22
C ALA A 108 8.27 12.91 1.58
N ASP A 109 7.00 13.23 1.82
CA ASP A 109 6.26 12.88 3.04
C ASP A 109 6.27 11.37 3.35
N LEU A 110 6.01 10.52 2.35
CA LEU A 110 6.01 9.07 2.55
C LEU A 110 7.42 8.50 2.68
N VAL A 111 8.41 9.08 2.00
CA VAL A 111 9.81 8.71 2.16
C VAL A 111 10.29 9.02 3.59
N LYS A 112 9.95 10.20 4.12
CA LYS A 112 10.28 10.60 5.49
C LYS A 112 9.75 9.60 6.51
N TYR A 113 8.51 9.12 6.33
CA TYR A 113 7.95 8.05 7.15
C TYR A 113 8.85 6.80 7.15
N TYR A 114 9.20 6.27 5.99
CA TYR A 114 10.02 5.06 5.92
C TYR A 114 11.46 5.25 6.39
N VAL A 115 12.00 6.46 6.29
CA VAL A 115 13.33 6.79 6.82
C VAL A 115 13.30 6.87 8.36
N SER A 116 12.23 7.40 8.96
CA SER A 116 12.06 7.42 10.42
C SER A 116 11.60 6.09 11.02
N HIS A 117 11.06 5.18 10.21
CA HIS A 117 10.60 3.84 10.61
C HIS A 117 11.35 2.74 9.84
N PRO A 118 12.66 2.56 10.09
CA PRO A 118 13.48 1.58 9.37
C PRO A 118 13.07 0.12 9.63
N ASP A 119 12.28 -0.13 10.68
CA ASP A 119 11.69 -1.44 10.98
C ASP A 119 10.61 -1.84 9.98
N ASP A 120 9.89 -0.89 9.38
CA ASP A 120 8.94 -1.14 8.26
C ASP A 120 9.65 -1.34 6.90
N SER A 121 10.78 -2.03 6.95
CA SER A 121 11.63 -2.30 5.79
C SER A 121 10.95 -3.20 4.76
N VAL A 122 10.05 -4.09 5.20
CA VAL A 122 9.35 -5.05 4.33
C VAL A 122 8.38 -4.31 3.40
N ARG A 123 7.48 -3.47 3.93
CA ARG A 123 6.51 -2.75 3.09
C ARG A 123 7.17 -1.67 2.28
N ARG A 124 8.17 -0.99 2.84
CA ARG A 124 9.01 -0.04 2.09
C ARG A 124 9.59 -0.71 0.86
N LYS A 125 10.33 -1.81 1.02
CA LYS A 125 11.02 -2.53 -0.06
C LYS A 125 10.07 -3.06 -1.13
N ALA A 126 8.88 -3.51 -0.73
CA ALA A 126 7.81 -3.97 -1.63
C ALA A 126 7.11 -2.81 -2.36
N SER A 127 7.07 -1.62 -1.77
CA SER A 127 6.32 -0.48 -2.29
C SER A 127 7.16 0.44 -3.18
N PHE A 128 8.37 0.79 -2.73
CA PHE A 128 9.24 1.75 -3.38
C PHE A 128 10.71 1.29 -3.36
N MET A 129 11.41 1.54 -4.45
CA MET A 129 12.82 1.27 -4.61
C MET A 129 13.62 2.40 -3.96
N PHE A 130 14.43 2.08 -2.95
CA PHE A 130 15.38 3.03 -2.35
C PHE A 130 16.79 2.79 -2.90
N ASN A 131 17.63 3.83 -2.87
CA ASN A 131 19.01 3.72 -3.36
C ASN A 131 19.73 2.46 -2.82
N GLN A 132 20.45 1.78 -3.71
CA GLN A 132 21.15 0.50 -3.52
C GLN A 132 20.25 -0.72 -3.26
N ASP A 133 18.95 -0.64 -3.52
CA ASP A 133 18.05 -1.77 -3.33
C ASP A 133 18.28 -2.84 -4.41
N SER A 134 18.53 -4.09 -4.01
CA SER A 134 18.64 -5.22 -4.95
C SER A 134 17.31 -5.93 -5.16
N TYR A 135 16.96 -6.18 -6.41
CA TYR A 135 15.78 -6.88 -6.89
C TYR A 135 16.22 -7.92 -7.92
N PRO A 136 16.67 -9.10 -7.46
CA PRO A 136 17.21 -10.13 -8.33
C PRO A 136 16.16 -10.68 -9.29
N GLU A 137 14.87 -10.49 -9.02
CA GLU A 137 13.76 -10.95 -9.84
C GLU A 137 13.41 -9.99 -11.00
N LEU A 138 13.86 -8.74 -10.98
CA LEU A 138 13.57 -7.74 -12.01
C LEU A 138 14.64 -7.70 -13.12
N GLY A 139 14.24 -7.37 -14.34
CA GLY A 139 15.13 -7.47 -15.52
C GLY A 139 15.63 -8.91 -15.75
N SER A 140 16.33 -9.15 -16.86
CA SER A 140 16.95 -10.45 -17.14
C SER A 140 18.17 -10.71 -16.25
N ALA A 141 18.88 -9.66 -15.82
CA ALA A 141 20.12 -9.74 -15.04
C ALA A 141 19.94 -9.47 -13.52
N GLY A 142 18.74 -9.13 -13.05
CA GLY A 142 18.55 -8.54 -11.73
C GLY A 142 18.79 -7.02 -11.76
N ILE A 143 18.17 -6.30 -10.82
CA ILE A 143 18.31 -4.83 -10.71
C ILE A 143 18.92 -4.48 -9.36
N VAL A 144 19.98 -3.67 -9.37
CA VAL A 144 20.36 -2.84 -8.22
C VAL A 144 19.92 -1.42 -8.53
N TYR A 145 19.02 -0.88 -7.72
CA TYR A 145 18.45 0.43 -7.93
C TYR A 145 19.45 1.52 -7.49
N ASP A 146 19.96 2.28 -8.44
CA ASP A 146 21.09 3.20 -8.30
C ASP A 146 20.69 4.69 -8.34
N VAL A 147 19.38 4.98 -8.40
CA VAL A 147 18.84 6.34 -8.37
C VAL A 147 18.79 6.86 -6.93
N ASN A 148 19.08 8.16 -6.74
CA ASN A 148 19.07 8.82 -5.43
C ASN A 148 18.15 10.05 -5.35
N ASP A 149 17.59 10.53 -6.46
CA ASP A 149 16.69 11.69 -6.48
C ASP A 149 15.20 11.33 -6.41
N ARG A 150 14.89 10.02 -6.33
CA ARG A 150 13.54 9.49 -6.28
C ARG A 150 13.53 8.13 -5.61
N ALA A 151 12.44 7.82 -4.90
CA ALA A 151 12.08 6.45 -4.57
C ALA A 151 11.02 5.93 -5.56
N ASN A 152 11.45 5.37 -6.70
CA ASN A 152 10.55 4.91 -7.74
C ASN A 152 9.66 3.73 -7.26
N VAL A 153 8.53 3.52 -7.94
CA VAL A 153 7.54 2.50 -7.57
C VAL A 153 8.12 1.09 -7.75
N LYS A 154 7.98 0.22 -6.75
CA LYS A 154 8.21 -1.23 -6.85
C LYS A 154 6.91 -2.04 -6.88
N LYS A 155 5.88 -1.60 -6.18
CA LYS A 155 4.61 -2.33 -6.11
C LYS A 155 4.03 -2.49 -7.51
N TYR A 156 3.58 -3.70 -7.85
CA TYR A 156 3.12 -4.10 -9.18
C TYR A 156 4.15 -4.01 -10.31
N ILE A 157 5.43 -3.76 -10.01
CA ILE A 157 6.54 -3.90 -10.96
C ILE A 157 7.09 -5.32 -10.81
N ILE A 158 6.74 -6.16 -11.79
CA ILE A 158 6.92 -7.61 -11.79
C ILE A 158 8.00 -8.09 -12.77
N GLY A 159 8.67 -7.17 -13.47
CA GLY A 159 9.81 -7.47 -14.32
C GLY A 159 9.40 -7.92 -15.72
N THR A 160 10.20 -8.79 -16.31
CA THR A 160 10.05 -9.20 -17.71
C THR A 160 8.97 -10.26 -17.91
N PRO A 161 8.35 -10.35 -19.10
CA PRO A 161 7.39 -11.41 -19.42
C PRO A 161 7.89 -12.83 -19.12
N ALA A 162 9.18 -13.10 -19.39
CA ALA A 162 9.79 -14.41 -19.14
C ALA A 162 9.80 -14.79 -17.65
N ARG A 163 9.89 -13.80 -16.75
CA ARG A 163 9.99 -14.03 -15.30
C ARG A 163 8.65 -13.99 -14.57
N ASN A 164 7.63 -13.36 -15.16
CA ASN A 164 6.31 -13.20 -14.56
C ASN A 164 5.20 -14.03 -15.26
N GLY A 165 5.58 -15.04 -16.04
CA GLY A 165 4.64 -16.01 -16.61
C GLY A 165 3.88 -15.50 -17.85
N GLY A 166 4.42 -14.50 -18.56
CA GLY A 166 3.97 -14.07 -19.87
C GLY A 166 3.58 -12.59 -19.96
N GLY A 167 2.99 -12.22 -21.10
CA GLY A 167 2.69 -10.84 -21.46
C GLY A 167 3.63 -10.29 -22.52
N THR A 168 3.37 -9.06 -22.94
CA THR A 168 4.10 -8.31 -23.95
C THR A 168 4.15 -6.83 -23.53
N PHE A 169 4.53 -5.96 -24.46
CA PHE A 169 4.44 -4.51 -24.31
C PHE A 169 3.11 -4.07 -23.68
N MET A 170 3.18 -3.43 -22.51
CA MET A 170 2.03 -2.90 -21.75
C MET A 170 1.00 -3.93 -21.26
N THR A 171 1.39 -5.18 -21.00
CA THR A 171 0.46 -6.23 -20.50
C THR A 171 1.02 -6.99 -19.29
N ALA A 172 1.17 -6.32 -18.15
CA ALA A 172 1.67 -6.94 -16.92
C ALA A 172 0.76 -8.09 -16.44
N ASN A 173 1.32 -9.28 -16.21
CA ASN A 173 0.58 -10.45 -15.74
C ASN A 173 0.35 -10.41 -14.21
N ILE A 174 -0.34 -9.39 -13.71
CA ILE A 174 -0.68 -9.27 -12.29
C ILE A 174 -2.03 -8.60 -12.12
N LYS A 175 -2.82 -9.04 -11.13
CA LYS A 175 -4.11 -8.45 -10.75
C LYS A 175 -3.94 -7.07 -10.15
N THR A 176 -5.00 -6.27 -10.19
CA THR A 176 -5.11 -5.05 -9.38
C THR A 176 -6.03 -5.30 -8.21
N TYR A 177 -5.53 -5.14 -6.99
CA TYR A 177 -6.35 -5.24 -5.79
C TYR A 177 -7.41 -4.15 -5.74
N MET A 178 -8.65 -4.55 -5.45
CA MET A 178 -9.76 -3.64 -5.14
C MET A 178 -10.16 -3.72 -3.66
N LEU A 179 -9.95 -4.88 -3.03
CA LEU A 179 -10.08 -5.10 -1.60
C LEU A 179 -9.21 -6.29 -1.15
N ARG A 180 -8.43 -6.11 -0.09
CA ARG A 180 -7.66 -7.16 0.59
C ARG A 180 -8.15 -7.37 2.01
N LEU A 181 -7.85 -8.54 2.59
CA LEU A 181 -8.22 -8.84 3.98
C LEU A 181 -7.57 -7.89 4.99
N ALA A 182 -6.34 -7.43 4.75
CA ALA A 182 -5.68 -6.45 5.61
C ALA A 182 -6.47 -5.14 5.73
N GLU A 183 -7.06 -4.66 4.63
CA GLU A 183 -7.91 -3.47 4.68
C GLU A 183 -9.16 -3.71 5.52
N VAL A 184 -9.75 -4.92 5.45
CA VAL A 184 -10.89 -5.31 6.30
C VAL A 184 -10.51 -5.38 7.78
N TYR A 185 -9.31 -5.87 8.11
CA TYR A 185 -8.78 -5.86 9.47
C TYR A 185 -8.65 -4.45 10.02
N LEU A 186 -8.10 -3.53 9.22
CA LEU A 186 -7.95 -2.12 9.62
C LEU A 186 -9.30 -1.39 9.70
N ILE A 187 -10.26 -1.70 8.82
CA ILE A 187 -11.65 -1.20 8.92
C ILE A 187 -12.29 -1.70 10.23
N TYR A 188 -12.08 -2.97 10.58
CA TYR A 188 -12.64 -3.55 11.80
C TYR A 188 -12.08 -2.88 13.06
N ALA A 189 -10.74 -2.74 13.15
CA ALA A 189 -10.11 -2.03 14.25
C ALA A 189 -10.60 -0.57 14.37
N GLU A 190 -10.74 0.14 13.25
CA GLU A 190 -11.24 1.52 13.27
C GLU A 190 -12.71 1.62 13.69
N SER A 191 -13.54 0.66 13.28
CA SER A 191 -14.94 0.61 13.68
C SER A 191 -15.11 0.34 15.18
N ILE A 192 -14.19 -0.41 15.79
CA ILE A 192 -14.14 -0.61 17.25
C ILE A 192 -13.67 0.65 17.96
N LEU A 193 -12.64 1.34 17.45
CA LEU A 193 -12.21 2.63 17.99
C LEU A 193 -13.37 3.63 18.01
N GLY A 194 -14.16 3.69 16.93
CA GLY A 194 -15.37 4.52 16.87
C GLY A 194 -15.10 5.99 17.18
N ASN A 195 -15.81 6.58 18.14
CA ASN A 195 -15.59 7.98 18.53
C ASN A 195 -14.62 8.17 19.71
N GLN A 196 -13.96 7.10 20.16
CA GLN A 196 -13.00 7.17 21.25
C GLN A 196 -11.66 7.76 20.79
N ALA A 197 -10.95 8.43 21.69
CA ALA A 197 -9.63 8.98 21.40
C ALA A 197 -8.58 7.87 21.19
N SER A 198 -8.70 6.76 21.92
CA SER A 198 -7.87 5.56 21.80
C SER A 198 -8.65 4.32 22.25
N THR A 199 -8.14 3.13 21.93
CA THR A 199 -8.68 1.86 22.41
C THR A 199 -7.56 0.84 22.66
N SER A 200 -7.77 -0.02 23.66
CA SER A 200 -6.99 -1.23 23.90
C SER A 200 -7.86 -2.49 23.80
N ASP A 201 -8.98 -2.40 23.08
CA ASP A 201 -9.86 -3.54 22.82
C ASP A 201 -9.08 -4.70 22.18
N VAL A 202 -9.27 -5.90 22.72
CA VAL A 202 -8.48 -7.09 22.37
C VAL A 202 -8.64 -7.45 20.89
N GLU A 203 -9.84 -7.35 20.33
CA GLU A 203 -10.08 -7.71 18.93
C GLU A 203 -9.58 -6.60 17.99
N ALA A 204 -9.72 -5.33 18.37
CA ALA A 204 -9.12 -4.22 17.60
C ALA A 204 -7.60 -4.36 17.50
N LEU A 205 -6.93 -4.57 18.64
CA LEU A 205 -5.48 -4.75 18.72
C LEU A 205 -5.03 -6.00 17.97
N LYS A 206 -5.76 -7.11 18.09
CA LYS A 206 -5.43 -8.36 17.38
C LYS A 206 -5.33 -8.15 15.88
N TYR A 207 -6.38 -7.66 15.23
CA TYR A 207 -6.37 -7.54 13.76
C TYR A 207 -5.48 -6.41 13.25
N PHE A 208 -5.37 -5.32 14.00
CA PHE A 208 -4.41 -4.25 13.70
C PHE A 208 -2.96 -4.77 13.78
N ASN A 209 -2.61 -5.45 14.87
CA ASN A 209 -1.26 -5.98 15.08
C ASN A 209 -0.92 -7.16 14.17
N MET A 210 -1.89 -7.91 13.65
CA MET A 210 -1.64 -8.90 12.60
C MET A 210 -1.06 -8.25 11.34
N VAL A 211 -1.54 -7.06 10.95
CA VAL A 211 -1.00 -6.31 9.80
C VAL A 211 0.42 -5.82 10.07
N ARG A 212 0.66 -5.26 11.28
CA ARG A 212 1.98 -4.77 11.70
C ARG A 212 3.03 -5.88 11.80
N THR A 213 2.67 -6.96 12.48
CA THR A 213 3.57 -8.11 12.70
C THR A 213 3.98 -8.73 11.37
N ARG A 214 3.04 -8.85 10.42
CA ARG A 214 3.32 -9.32 9.05
C ARG A 214 4.28 -8.41 8.28
N ALA A 215 4.32 -7.11 8.60
CA ALA A 215 5.28 -6.16 8.05
C ALA A 215 6.64 -6.15 8.79
N GLY A 216 6.80 -6.94 9.86
CA GLY A 216 7.98 -6.91 10.72
C GLY A 216 8.01 -5.72 11.70
N VAL A 217 6.89 -5.02 11.84
CA VAL A 217 6.74 -3.83 12.70
C VAL A 217 6.18 -4.25 14.06
N GLN A 218 6.69 -3.64 15.13
CA GLN A 218 6.29 -4.00 16.50
C GLN A 218 4.79 -3.80 16.76
N PRO A 219 4.12 -4.74 17.44
CA PRO A 219 2.72 -4.60 17.82
C PRO A 219 2.54 -3.46 18.84
N LEU A 220 1.36 -2.84 18.83
CA LEU A 220 0.97 -1.80 19.80
C LEU A 220 0.03 -2.38 20.87
N THR A 221 0.06 -1.81 22.07
CA THR A 221 -0.82 -2.18 23.20
C THR A 221 -2.02 -1.24 23.35
N SER A 222 -2.04 -0.15 22.60
CA SER A 222 -3.16 0.79 22.45
C SER A 222 -3.05 1.45 21.09
N ILE A 223 -4.18 1.75 20.47
CA ILE A 223 -4.25 2.42 19.17
C ILE A 223 -5.21 3.59 19.19
N ASN A 224 -4.85 4.65 18.48
CA ASN A 224 -5.69 5.82 18.22
C ASN A 224 -6.01 5.92 16.72
N PHE A 225 -6.72 7.00 16.33
CA PHE A 225 -7.09 7.21 14.93
C PHE A 225 -5.87 7.36 14.02
N ASP A 226 -4.84 8.09 14.45
CA ASP A 226 -3.65 8.35 13.62
C ASP A 226 -2.82 7.09 13.41
N ASP A 227 -2.75 6.20 14.41
CA ASP A 227 -2.13 4.88 14.25
C ASP A 227 -2.82 4.10 13.12
N ILE A 228 -4.16 4.01 13.16
CA ILE A 228 -4.94 3.27 12.15
C ILE A 228 -4.87 3.94 10.78
N PHE A 229 -4.97 5.26 10.73
CA PHE A 229 -4.92 6.03 9.49
C PHE A 229 -3.56 5.90 8.81
N THR A 230 -2.48 5.94 9.60
CA THR A 230 -1.11 5.76 9.12
C THR A 230 -0.90 4.33 8.64
N GLU A 231 -1.33 3.34 9.43
CA GLU A 231 -1.24 1.92 9.07
C GLU A 231 -1.96 1.62 7.76
N LYS A 232 -3.15 2.19 7.53
CA LYS A 232 -3.86 2.06 6.25
C LYS A 232 -3.07 2.66 5.09
N ARG A 233 -2.50 3.85 5.27
CA ARG A 233 -1.72 4.53 4.22
C ARG A 233 -0.53 3.69 3.76
N ILE A 234 0.25 3.17 4.70
CA ILE A 234 1.49 2.44 4.41
C ILE A 234 1.19 1.02 3.94
N GLU A 235 0.15 0.37 4.48
CA GLU A 235 -0.30 -0.97 4.07
C GLU A 235 -0.80 -0.97 2.62
N THR A 236 -1.39 0.13 2.15
CA THR A 236 -2.06 0.25 0.84
C THR A 236 -1.41 1.29 -0.09
N ALA A 237 -0.16 1.68 0.18
CA ALA A 237 0.57 2.61 -0.68
C ALA A 237 0.61 2.09 -2.13
N MET A 238 0.31 2.93 -3.12
CA MET A 238 0.15 2.56 -4.54
C MET A 238 -1.03 1.61 -4.87
N GLU A 239 -2.03 1.48 -3.99
CA GLU A 239 -3.26 0.72 -4.25
C GLU A 239 -4.51 1.62 -4.36
N GLY A 240 -4.32 2.94 -4.50
CA GLY A 240 -5.41 3.88 -4.76
C GLY A 240 -6.33 4.16 -3.56
N VAL A 241 -5.91 3.83 -2.34
CA VAL A 241 -6.77 3.93 -1.13
C VAL A 241 -6.64 5.27 -0.40
N TYR A 242 -5.42 5.81 -0.27
CA TYR A 242 -5.13 6.92 0.66
C TYR A 242 -5.95 8.19 0.41
N TRP A 243 -6.21 8.54 -0.86
CA TRP A 243 -7.05 9.68 -1.20
C TRP A 243 -8.47 9.53 -0.63
N TYR A 244 -9.08 8.35 -0.77
CA TYR A 244 -10.42 8.09 -0.24
C TYR A 244 -10.43 8.10 1.29
N GLU A 245 -9.34 7.70 1.95
CA GLU A 245 -9.22 7.81 3.40
C GLU A 245 -9.15 9.30 3.85
N LEU A 246 -8.44 10.16 3.12
CA LEU A 246 -8.45 11.62 3.37
C LEU A 246 -9.84 12.23 3.18
N VAL A 247 -10.55 11.86 2.11
CA VAL A 247 -11.94 12.29 1.87
C VAL A 247 -12.86 11.82 2.98
N ARG A 248 -12.70 10.57 3.44
CA ARG A 248 -13.47 10.02 4.56
C ARG A 248 -13.19 10.77 5.86
N LEU A 249 -11.94 11.08 6.15
CA LEU A 249 -11.57 11.94 7.29
C LEU A 249 -12.22 13.32 7.17
N PHE A 250 -12.22 13.92 5.97
CA PHE A 250 -12.82 15.23 5.74
C PHE A 250 -14.31 15.25 6.10
N TYR A 251 -15.05 14.16 5.86
CA TYR A 251 -16.48 14.11 6.16
C TYR A 251 -16.83 14.31 7.64
N PHE A 252 -15.98 13.86 8.57
CA PHE A 252 -16.25 14.02 10.00
C PHE A 252 -15.24 14.91 10.74
N ASN A 253 -14.06 15.16 10.17
CA ASN A 253 -13.05 16.02 10.75
C ASN A 253 -12.32 16.81 9.65
N LYS A 254 -13.07 17.73 9.04
CA LYS A 254 -12.61 18.63 7.98
C LYS A 254 -11.31 19.36 8.35
N ALA A 255 -11.22 19.89 9.56
CA ALA A 255 -10.03 20.62 10.01
C ALA A 255 -8.77 19.73 9.98
N LYS A 256 -8.84 18.52 10.55
CA LYS A 256 -7.72 17.58 10.55
C LYS A 256 -7.36 17.11 9.13
N ALA A 257 -8.34 16.84 8.27
CA ALA A 257 -8.08 16.44 6.88
C ALA A 257 -7.32 17.54 6.12
N LEU A 258 -7.77 18.78 6.21
CA LEU A 258 -7.13 19.92 5.54
C LEU A 258 -5.73 20.19 6.10
N ASP A 259 -5.56 20.11 7.42
CA ASP A 259 -4.26 20.25 8.08
C ASP A 259 -3.27 19.17 7.63
N MET A 260 -3.69 17.90 7.58
CA MET A 260 -2.88 16.81 7.06
C MET A 260 -2.45 17.03 5.61
N ILE A 261 -3.37 17.48 4.73
CA ILE A 261 -3.07 17.76 3.32
C ILE A 261 -2.11 18.94 3.16
N ALA A 262 -2.26 19.97 4.01
CA ALA A 262 -1.42 21.15 3.99
C ALA A 262 0.01 20.86 4.47
N LYS A 263 0.17 19.98 5.46
CA LYS A 263 1.47 19.61 6.05
C LYS A 263 2.28 18.58 5.24
N GLN A 264 1.68 17.92 4.25
CA GLN A 264 2.39 16.97 3.41
C GLN A 264 3.56 17.64 2.68
N ASP A 265 4.76 17.06 2.84
CA ASP A 265 5.92 17.44 2.04
C ASP A 265 5.76 16.88 0.61
N LYS A 266 5.69 17.82 -0.35
CA LYS A 266 5.52 17.60 -1.79
C LYS A 266 6.76 18.03 -2.57
N GLY A 267 7.83 18.43 -1.88
CA GLY A 267 9.05 18.92 -2.50
C GLY A 267 9.91 17.79 -3.08
N ASP A 268 10.95 18.21 -3.79
CA ASP A 268 11.99 17.30 -4.25
C ASP A 268 12.95 16.94 -3.12
N TYR A 269 13.56 15.77 -3.25
CA TYR A 269 14.42 15.21 -2.23
C TYR A 269 15.59 14.43 -2.84
N THR A 270 16.52 14.04 -1.98
CA THR A 270 17.48 12.97 -2.24
C THR A 270 17.40 11.91 -1.15
N ILE A 271 17.66 10.67 -1.52
CA ILE A 271 17.75 9.49 -0.65
C ILE A 271 19.07 8.79 -0.93
N ASN A 272 19.97 8.79 0.04
CA ASN A 272 21.26 8.13 -0.09
C ASN A 272 21.34 6.96 0.89
N TYR A 273 21.81 5.80 0.42
CA TYR A 273 22.07 4.65 1.27
C TYR A 273 23.22 4.96 2.25
N VAL A 274 23.05 4.53 3.51
CA VAL A 274 24.13 4.57 4.51
C VAL A 274 24.94 3.29 4.39
N ALA A 275 26.10 3.36 3.74
CA ALA A 275 26.99 2.21 3.55
C ALA A 275 27.28 1.47 4.86
N GLY A 276 27.16 0.13 4.83
CA GLY A 276 27.44 -0.74 5.98
C GLY A 276 26.36 -0.77 7.06
N SER A 277 25.23 -0.07 6.89
CA SER A 277 24.13 -0.09 7.87
C SER A 277 23.38 -1.43 7.90
N SER A 278 23.11 -1.92 9.12
CA SER A 278 22.23 -3.07 9.40
C SER A 278 21.25 -2.72 10.54
N PRO A 279 19.93 -2.74 10.32
CA PRO A 279 19.26 -2.91 9.03
C PRO A 279 19.64 -1.80 8.05
N LYS A 280 19.39 -2.01 6.75
CA LYS A 280 19.68 -1.04 5.69
C LYS A 280 18.97 0.30 5.94
N ARG A 281 19.75 1.38 6.14
CA ARG A 281 19.27 2.75 6.39
C ARG A 281 19.49 3.67 5.20
N SER A 282 18.73 4.75 5.14
CA SER A 282 18.89 5.80 4.14
C SER A 282 18.78 7.18 4.77
N ILE A 283 19.52 8.15 4.24
CA ILE A 283 19.44 9.56 4.64
C ILE A 283 18.55 10.28 3.64
N PHE A 284 17.54 10.96 4.16
CA PHE A 284 16.67 11.84 3.41
C PHE A 284 17.18 13.28 3.51
N ASN A 285 17.31 13.97 2.38
CA ASN A 285 17.55 15.41 2.36
C ASN A 285 16.52 16.10 1.47
N ASN A 286 15.86 17.13 2.00
CA ASN A 286 15.07 18.04 1.16
C ASN A 286 16.01 18.77 0.20
N LYS A 287 15.68 18.80 -1.10
CA LYS A 287 16.31 19.75 -1.99
C LYS A 287 15.70 21.11 -1.69
N GLN A 288 16.44 21.98 -1.00
CA GLN A 288 16.08 23.39 -1.00
C GLN A 288 16.27 23.89 -2.44
N LEU A 289 15.21 24.44 -3.03
CA LEU A 289 15.33 25.23 -4.25
C LEU A 289 16.12 26.49 -3.85
N PHE A 290 17.34 26.62 -4.35
CA PHE A 290 18.09 27.87 -4.31
C PHE A 290 17.40 28.92 -5.18
#